data_AF-A0A533RRH3-F1
#
_entry.id   AF-A0A533RRH3-F1
#
_cell.length_a   1.000
_cell.length_b   1.000
_cell.length_c   1.000
_cell.angle_alpha   90.00
_cell.angle_beta   90.00
_cell.angle_gamma   90.00
#
_symmetry.space_group_name_H-M   'P 1'
#
loop_
_entity.id
_entity.type
_entity.pdbx_description
1 polymer ?
#
loop_
_entity_poly.entity_id
_entity_poly.type
_entity_poly.pdbx_seq_one_letter_code
_entity_poly.pdbx_strand_id
1 'polypeptide(L)' 'METWTILRVLEWTREFLAGKGVENARLEAEWMLCAVCGLDRVGLYLNYDRPLNAEELGDYRGMIARRGRREPLQ' A
#
# COMPACT_ATOMS: atom_id res chain seq x y z
N MET A 1 -17.95 11.05 0.57
CA MET A 1 -16.94 10.21 -0.11
C MET A 1 -15.79 10.06 0.88
N GLU A 2 -15.36 8.84 1.14
CA GLU A 2 -14.32 8.58 2.14
C GLU A 2 -12.94 8.88 1.53
N THR A 3 -12.17 9.79 2.15
CA THR A 3 -10.83 10.16 1.70
C THR A 3 -9.83 9.08 2.09
N TRP A 4 -9.21 8.45 1.10
CA TRP A 4 -8.12 7.49 1.29
C TRP A 4 -6.80 8.21 1.25
N THR A 5 -6.21 8.45 2.42
CA THR A 5 -4.86 9.01 2.54
C THR A 5 -3.81 7.91 2.50
N ILE A 6 -2.57 8.30 2.20
CA ILE A 6 -1.41 7.40 2.24
C ILE A 6 -1.33 6.65 3.57
N LEU A 7 -1.48 7.36 4.70
CA LEU A 7 -1.43 6.73 6.03
C LEU A 7 -2.57 5.73 6.23
N ARG A 8 -3.80 6.10 5.85
CA ARG A 8 -4.98 5.26 6.05
C ARG A 8 -4.89 3.97 5.25
N VAL A 9 -4.47 4.07 4.00
CA VAL A 9 -4.33 2.88 3.15
C VAL A 9 -3.13 2.04 3.58
N LEU A 10 -2.05 2.64 4.07
CA LEU A 10 -0.88 1.95 4.60
C LEU A 10 -1.27 1.06 5.78
N GLU A 11 -1.95 1.61 6.79
CA GLU A 11 -2.38 0.84 7.97
C GLU A 11 -3.37 -0.26 7.58
N TRP A 12 -4.35 0.03 6.72
CA TRP A 12 -5.27 -0.99 6.21
C TRP A 12 -4.53 -2.14 5.51
N THR A 13 -3.55 -1.80 4.69
CA THR A 13 -2.77 -2.80 3.93
C THR A 13 -1.92 -3.65 4.86
N ARG A 14 -1.29 -3.02 5.85
CA ARG A 14 -0.51 -3.70 6.88
C ARG A 14 -1.37 -4.74 7.58
N GLU A 15 -2.57 -4.38 8.03
CA GLU A 15 -3.49 -5.31 8.71
C GLU A 15 -3.95 -6.44 7.77
N PHE A 16 -4.30 -6.09 6.52
CA PHE A 16 -4.70 -7.07 5.52
C PHE A 16 -3.61 -8.10 5.23
N LEU A 17 -2.38 -7.65 4.97
CA LEU A 17 -1.24 -8.53 4.67
C LEU A 17 -0.79 -9.33 5.90
N ALA A 18 -0.82 -8.72 7.10
CA ALA A 18 -0.55 -9.43 8.35
C ALA A 18 -1.57 -10.55 8.59
N GLY A 19 -2.86 -10.31 8.33
CA GLY A 19 -3.90 -11.34 8.38
C GLY A 19 -3.73 -12.45 7.34
N LYS A 20 -2.98 -12.20 6.25
CA LYS A 20 -2.57 -13.21 5.26
C LYS A 20 -1.25 -13.90 5.62
N GLY A 21 -0.65 -13.57 6.75
CA GLY A 21 0.64 -14.11 7.20
C GLY A 21 1.82 -13.70 6.33
N VAL A 22 1.74 -12.52 5.70
CA VAL A 22 2.88 -11.93 4.98
C VAL A 22 3.83 -11.32 6.00
N GLU A 23 5.05 -11.85 6.05
CA GLU A 23 6.12 -11.28 6.87
C GLU A 23 6.47 -9.88 6.34
N ASN A 24 6.80 -8.95 7.24
CA ASN A 24 7.09 -7.55 6.91
C ASN A 24 5.96 -6.82 6.16
N ALA A 25 4.69 -7.15 6.45
CA ALA A 25 3.50 -6.53 5.86
C ALA A 25 3.54 -4.99 5.75
N ARG A 26 4.08 -4.30 6.78
CA ARG A 26 4.24 -2.84 6.75
C ARG A 26 5.24 -2.39 5.68
N LEU A 27 6.42 -3.02 5.65
CA LEU A 27 7.50 -2.71 4.72
C LEU A 27 7.07 -2.87 3.27
N GLU A 28 6.33 -3.95 3.01
CA GLU A 28 5.77 -4.28 1.70
C GLU A 28 4.73 -3.25 1.27
N ALA A 29 3.84 -2.85 2.20
CA ALA A 29 2.86 -1.81 1.95
C ALA A 29 3.52 -0.46 1.62
N GLU A 30 4.58 -0.08 2.36
CA GLU A 30 5.36 1.12 2.07
C GLU A 30 6.01 1.06 0.69
N TRP A 31 6.59 -0.08 0.32
CA TRP A 31 7.20 -0.28 -1.00
C TRP A 31 6.19 -0.14 -2.15
N MET A 32 5.03 -0.80 -2.02
CA MET A 32 3.97 -0.71 -3.00
C MET A 32 3.43 0.72 -3.12
N LEU A 33 3.29 1.45 -2.01
CA LEU A 33 2.89 2.86 -2.04
C LEU A 33 3.95 3.76 -2.68
N CYS A 34 5.23 3.53 -2.40
CA CYS A 34 6.32 4.24 -3.04
C CYS A 34 6.28 4.07 -4.57
N ALA A 35 6.07 2.84 -5.03
CA ALA A 35 5.96 2.52 -6.45
C ALA A 35 4.76 3.20 -7.12
N VAL A 36 3.60 3.21 -6.47
CA VAL A 36 2.37 3.82 -7.01
C VAL A 36 2.44 5.35 -6.99
N CYS A 37 2.89 5.94 -5.89
CA CYS A 37 2.95 7.40 -5.73
C CYS A 37 4.16 8.04 -6.41
N GLY A 38 5.12 7.23 -6.91
CA GLY A 38 6.40 7.72 -7.43
C GLY A 38 7.27 8.41 -6.37
N LEU A 39 7.13 8.01 -5.11
CA LEU A 39 7.82 8.61 -3.96
C LEU A 39 8.85 7.64 -3.39
N ASP A 40 9.91 8.17 -2.80
CA ASP A 40 10.74 7.44 -1.84
C ASP A 40 10.04 7.34 -0.47
N ARG A 41 10.52 6.45 0.42
CA ARG A 41 10.01 6.31 1.80
C ARG A 41 9.98 7.62 2.58
N VAL A 42 11.04 8.45 2.47
CA VAL A 42 11.06 9.76 3.14
C VAL A 42 9.94 10.64 2.58
N GLY A 43 9.78 10.66 1.26
CA GLY A 43 8.68 11.36 0.60
C GLY A 43 7.31 10.85 1.07
N LEU A 44 7.15 9.53 1.22
CA LEU A 44 5.94 8.92 1.72
C LEU A 44 5.59 9.41 3.14
N TYR A 45 6.57 9.44 4.04
CA TYR A 45 6.38 9.87 5.43
C TYR A 45 6.00 11.35 5.56
N LEU A 46 6.55 12.20 4.69
CA LEU A 46 6.19 13.61 4.64
C LEU A 46 4.78 13.86 4.07
N ASN A 47 4.21 12.88 3.36
CA ASN A 47 2.94 13.00 2.64
C ASN A 47 1.85 12.08 3.19
N TYR A 48 1.93 11.66 4.46
CA TYR A 48 0.94 10.74 5.05
C TYR A 48 -0.50 11.22 5.00
N ASP A 49 -0.73 12.54 5.05
CA ASP A 49 -2.06 13.14 4.93
C ASP A 49 -2.51 13.33 3.47
N ARG A 50 -1.62 13.10 2.50
CA ARG A 50 -1.94 13.25 1.07
C ARG A 50 -3.02 12.23 0.68
N PRO A 51 -4.15 12.67 0.09
CA PRO A 51 -5.12 11.76 -0.48
C PRO A 51 -4.58 11.11 -1.75
N LEU A 52 -4.82 9.81 -1.89
CA LEU A 52 -4.60 9.06 -3.12
C LEU A 52 -5.74 9.36 -4.10
N ASN A 53 -5.39 9.52 -5.37
CA ASN A 53 -6.40 9.61 -6.41
C ASN A 53 -6.97 8.21 -6.74
N ALA A 54 -8.01 8.17 -7.57
CA ALA A 54 -8.69 6.92 -7.89
C ALA A 54 -7.82 5.92 -8.69
N GLU A 55 -6.90 6.43 -9.51
CA GLU A 55 -5.97 5.63 -10.30
C GLU A 55 -4.91 4.99 -9.38
N GLU A 56 -4.24 5.80 -8.56
CA GLU A 56 -3.27 5.36 -7.55
C GLU A 56 -3.90 4.32 -6.62
N LEU A 57 -5.12 4.56 -6.15
CA LEU A 57 -5.83 3.60 -5.29
C LEU A 57 -6.17 2.30 -6.02
N GLY A 58 -6.50 2.37 -7.31
CA GLY A 58 -6.77 1.22 -8.16
C GLY A 58 -5.54 0.34 -8.33
N ASP A 59 -4.42 0.95 -8.73
CA ASP A 59 -3.13 0.27 -8.90
C ASP A 59 -2.67 -0.37 -7.60
N TYR A 60 -2.71 0.40 -6.51
CA TYR A 60 -2.29 -0.07 -5.19
C TYR A 60 -3.12 -1.27 -4.71
N ARG A 61 -4.45 -1.22 -4.86
CA ARG A 61 -5.33 -2.36 -4.53
C ARG A 61 -5.02 -3.60 -5.39
N GLY A 62 -4.68 -3.40 -6.67
CA GLY A 62 -4.23 -4.46 -7.56
C GLY A 62 -2.97 -5.15 -7.04
N MET A 63 -1.97 -4.36 -6.62
CA MET A 63 -0.72 -4.88 -6.05
C MET A 63 -0.97 -5.68 -4.76
N ILE A 64 -1.80 -5.15 -3.84
CA ILE A 64 -2.15 -5.82 -2.58
C ILE A 64 -2.88 -7.13 -2.83
N ALA A 65 -3.85 -7.16 -3.75
CA ALA A 65 -4.62 -8.35 -4.06
C ALA A 65 -3.71 -9.47 -4.58
N ARG A 66 -2.74 -9.14 -5.44
CA ARG A 66 -1.72 -10.08 -5.92
C ARG A 66 -0.82 -10.57 -4.78
N ARG A 67 -0.35 -9.67 -3.90
CA ARG A 67 0.51 -10.02 -2.77
C ARG A 67 -0.20 -10.91 -1.74
N GLY A 68 -1.45 -10.58 -1.41
CA GLY A 68 -2.28 -11.34 -0.46
C GLY A 68 -2.71 -12.72 -0.95
N ARG A 69 -2.63 -12.99 -2.26
CA ARG A 69 -2.88 -14.33 -2.83
C ARG A 69 -1.71 -15.29 -2.69
N ARG A 70 -0.54 -14.83 -2.22
CA ARG A 70 0.72 -15.62 -2.18
C ARG A 70 0.97 -16.35 -3.50
N GLU A 71 0.63 -15.71 -4.63
CA GLU A 71 1.00 -16.26 -5.93
C GLU A 71 2.53 -16.32 -5.96
N PRO A 72 3.16 -17.50 -6.20
CA PRO A 72 4.59 -17.55 -6.37
C PRO A 72 4.95 -16.58 -7.50
N LEU A 73 5.87 -15.65 -7.23
CA LEU A 73 6.57 -14.92 -8.26
C LEU A 73 7.32 -15.96 -9.10
N GLN A 74 6.70 -16.43 -10.17
CA GLN A 74 7.38 -17.16 -11.24
C GLN A 74 7.88 -16.18 -12.28
#